data_AF-A0A962I307-F1
#
_entry.id   AF-A0A962I307-F1
#
_cell.length_a   1.000
_cell.length_b   1.000
_cell.length_c   1.000
_cell.angle_alpha   90.00
_cell.angle_beta   90.00
_cell.angle_gamma   90.00
#
_symmetry.space_group_name_H-M   'P 1'
#
loop_
_entity.id
_entity.type
_entity.pdbx_description
1 polymer ?
#
loop_
_entity_poly.entity_id
_entity_poly.type
_entity_poly.pdbx_seq_one_letter_code
_entity_poly.pdbx_strand_id
1 'polypeptide(L)'
;MAVSGAAPSSRTTLKQRAYDAWFRHTHQSRLIYNTCWEDPRADRAMLRLDSASEIAMITSAGCNALDSLLDDPAAIHCVDMNPRQNALLDLKLAALRSLAHDDLFKLFGLGRHAQIDLIYRDQLRAQLLPESAQFWDRNLHWFNGRGRGSFYFRGASGDVAWLVRGLLKLTRPGLRRDLIELLDAPDLATQRELYERIEGRLFGPLVRLLIRQPATLTLLGVPRAQRDLIAQQYPGGVTAFVQDKLRWLMTELPVSENYFWRLYLHGEYSAQCCPNYLRPENRAFLRERLDRVHLYTASFSDFLQRHQRPLSHFVLLDHQDWLVAHDVDGLEQEWRLILQRSTPGARVLLRSAAPEVGFLPGFVRRAIRDQADQQHWHQRDRVG
;
A
#
# COMPACT_ATOMS: atom_id res chain seq x y z
N MET A 1 -37.31 -7.19 -36.52
CA MET A 1 -37.82 -6.73 -35.21
C MET A 1 -36.64 -6.22 -34.41
N ALA A 2 -36.58 -4.90 -34.24
CA ALA A 2 -35.52 -4.23 -33.50
C ALA A 2 -35.77 -4.38 -32.00
N VAL A 3 -34.77 -4.86 -31.26
CA VAL A 3 -34.71 -4.71 -29.81
C VAL A 3 -33.67 -3.63 -29.54
N SER A 4 -34.14 -2.41 -29.28
CA SER A 4 -33.29 -1.31 -28.85
C SER A 4 -32.79 -1.59 -27.43
N GLY A 5 -31.51 -1.92 -27.29
CA GLY A 5 -30.83 -1.91 -26.01
C GLY A 5 -30.65 -0.46 -25.55
N ALA A 6 -31.45 -0.05 -24.55
CA ALA A 6 -31.28 1.24 -23.90
C ALA A 6 -29.90 1.30 -23.23
N ALA A 7 -29.13 2.36 -23.50
CA ALA A 7 -27.89 2.65 -22.80
C ALA A 7 -28.15 2.85 -21.30
N PRO A 8 -27.29 2.35 -20.40
CA PRO A 8 -27.43 2.65 -18.98
C PRO A 8 -27.13 4.14 -18.75
N SER A 9 -28.15 4.89 -18.33
CA SER A 9 -28.03 6.30 -17.99
C SER A 9 -27.20 6.48 -16.71
N SER A 10 -25.98 7.01 -16.83
CA SER A 10 -25.10 7.36 -15.71
C SER A 10 -25.52 8.66 -15.03
N ARG A 11 -26.65 8.66 -14.30
CA ARG A 11 -26.96 9.75 -13.36
C ARG A 11 -26.32 9.45 -12.00
N THR A 12 -25.06 9.86 -11.84
CA THR A 12 -24.43 9.91 -10.52
C THR A 12 -25.21 10.85 -9.59
N THR A 13 -25.71 10.30 -8.49
CA THR A 13 -26.47 11.00 -7.45
C THR A 13 -25.64 12.11 -6.77
N LEU A 14 -26.29 13.13 -6.23
CA LEU A 14 -25.63 14.22 -5.48
C LEU A 14 -24.74 13.71 -4.33
N LYS A 15 -25.13 12.59 -3.70
CA LYS A 15 -24.33 11.89 -2.67
C LYS A 15 -23.05 11.25 -3.23
N GLN A 16 -23.06 10.79 -4.50
CA GLN A 16 -21.88 10.26 -5.18
C GLN A 16 -20.90 11.40 -5.54
N ARG A 17 -21.40 12.51 -6.10
CA ARG A 17 -20.55 13.67 -6.43
C ARG A 17 -19.88 14.31 -5.21
N ALA A 18 -20.61 14.46 -4.10
CA ALA A 18 -20.05 14.95 -2.84
C ALA A 18 -18.99 14.00 -2.27
N TYR A 19 -19.17 12.69 -2.46
CA TYR A 19 -18.21 11.68 -2.04
C TYR A 19 -16.95 11.65 -2.92
N ASP A 20 -17.08 11.73 -4.24
CA ASP A 20 -15.93 11.77 -5.16
C ASP A 20 -15.14 13.06 -5.00
N ALA A 21 -15.81 14.17 -4.68
CA ALA A 21 -15.15 15.42 -4.30
C ALA A 21 -14.39 15.28 -2.98
N TRP A 22 -14.96 14.61 -1.97
CA TRP A 22 -14.26 14.33 -0.71
C TRP A 22 -13.05 13.39 -0.93
N PHE A 23 -13.19 12.34 -1.75
CA PHE A 23 -12.12 11.41 -2.10
C PHE A 23 -10.95 12.12 -2.80
N ARG A 24 -11.24 12.95 -3.81
CA ARG A 24 -10.23 13.78 -4.48
C ARG A 24 -9.57 14.74 -3.50
N HIS A 25 -10.36 15.39 -2.63
CA HIS A 25 -9.84 16.31 -1.65
C HIS A 25 -8.92 15.64 -0.60
N THR A 26 -9.28 14.45 -0.10
CA THR A 26 -8.44 13.71 0.85
C THR A 26 -7.15 13.22 0.20
N HIS A 27 -7.22 12.71 -1.03
CA HIS A 27 -6.05 12.29 -1.83
C HIS A 27 -5.11 13.45 -2.19
N GLN A 28 -5.66 14.66 -2.37
CA GLN A 28 -4.86 15.85 -2.73
C GLN A 28 -4.31 16.63 -1.53
N SER A 29 -4.82 16.43 -0.31
CA SER A 29 -4.45 17.23 0.88
C SER A 29 -3.64 16.48 1.93
N ARG A 30 -3.65 15.14 1.92
CA ARG A 30 -3.04 14.32 2.99
C ARG A 30 -2.02 13.34 2.43
N LEU A 31 -1.07 12.94 3.28
CA LEU A 31 -0.33 11.69 3.07
C LEU A 31 -1.32 10.54 3.25
N ILE A 32 -1.48 9.68 2.24
CA ILE A 32 -2.48 8.61 2.27
C ILE A 32 -1.93 7.38 2.98
N TYR A 33 -0.78 6.89 2.52
CA TYR A 33 -0.13 5.70 3.05
C TYR A 33 1.19 6.07 3.74
N ASN A 34 1.34 5.72 5.01
CA ASN A 34 2.60 5.92 5.75
C ASN A 34 3.52 4.68 5.66
N THR A 35 2.99 3.55 5.20
CA THR A 35 3.70 2.34 4.77
C THR A 35 2.98 1.73 3.57
N CYS A 36 3.70 0.97 2.75
CA CYS A 36 3.11 0.12 1.72
C CYS A 36 2.28 -0.99 2.40
N TRP A 37 1.17 -1.34 1.75
CA TRP A 37 0.22 -2.40 2.11
C TRP A 37 0.18 -3.46 0.99
N GLU A 38 1.36 -3.74 0.45
CA GLU A 38 1.61 -4.70 -0.63
C GLU A 38 2.79 -5.57 -0.20
N ASP A 39 2.63 -6.90 -0.16
CA ASP A 39 3.71 -7.78 0.31
C ASP A 39 4.88 -7.84 -0.70
N PRO A 40 6.06 -7.27 -0.38
CA PRO A 40 7.19 -7.26 -1.32
C PRO A 40 7.73 -8.67 -1.58
N ARG A 41 7.47 -9.67 -0.72
CA ARG A 41 7.89 -11.06 -0.97
C ARG A 41 7.15 -11.64 -2.17
N ALA A 42 5.85 -11.41 -2.25
CA ALA A 42 5.04 -11.84 -3.38
C ALA A 42 5.41 -11.05 -4.65
N ASP A 43 5.56 -9.72 -4.52
CA ASP A 43 5.92 -8.85 -5.65
C ASP A 43 7.24 -9.28 -6.30
N ARG A 44 8.30 -9.41 -5.49
CA ARG A 44 9.65 -9.77 -5.99
C ARG A 44 9.68 -11.15 -6.64
N ALA A 45 8.96 -12.13 -6.07
CA ALA A 45 8.91 -13.48 -6.62
C ALA A 45 8.18 -13.55 -7.98
N MET A 46 7.14 -12.73 -8.17
CA MET A 46 6.40 -12.65 -9.44
C MET A 46 7.13 -11.81 -10.49
N LEU A 47 7.75 -10.70 -10.07
CA LEU A 47 8.45 -9.78 -10.94
C LEU A 47 9.76 -10.35 -11.47
N ARG A 48 10.51 -11.14 -10.67
CA ARG A 48 11.78 -11.75 -11.08
C ARG A 48 12.76 -10.71 -11.65
N LEU A 49 12.95 -9.65 -10.87
CA LEU A 49 13.82 -8.52 -11.23
C LEU A 49 15.28 -8.95 -11.33
N ASP A 50 16.03 -8.23 -12.16
CA ASP A 50 17.46 -8.40 -12.41
C ASP A 50 18.12 -7.07 -12.80
N SER A 51 19.43 -7.09 -13.09
CA SER A 51 20.21 -5.91 -13.45
C SER A 51 19.83 -5.22 -14.76
N ALA A 52 18.97 -5.81 -15.58
CA ALA A 52 18.44 -5.19 -16.80
C ALA A 52 17.04 -4.58 -16.57
N SER A 53 16.49 -4.75 -15.37
CA SER A 53 15.12 -4.36 -15.06
C SER A 53 14.95 -2.84 -14.93
N GLU A 54 14.23 -2.26 -15.88
CA GLU A 54 13.68 -0.90 -15.87
C GLU A 54 12.22 -0.95 -15.39
N ILE A 55 11.95 -0.43 -14.19
CA ILE A 55 10.66 -0.57 -13.48
C ILE A 55 9.90 0.74 -13.46
N ALA A 56 8.60 0.73 -13.79
CA ALA A 56 7.67 1.81 -13.48
C ALA A 56 6.65 1.35 -12.45
N MET A 57 6.51 2.07 -11.33
CA MET A 57 5.62 1.69 -10.24
C MET A 57 4.94 2.86 -9.57
N ILE A 58 3.75 2.63 -9.01
CA ILE A 58 3.11 3.60 -8.12
C ILE A 58 3.96 3.75 -6.84
N THR A 59 4.27 4.99 -6.44
CA THR A 59 5.16 5.23 -5.28
C THR A 59 4.58 4.70 -3.98
N SER A 60 3.29 4.97 -3.71
CA SER A 60 2.66 4.64 -2.43
C SER A 60 3.51 5.20 -1.26
N ALA A 61 3.90 4.42 -0.26
CA ALA A 61 4.83 4.88 0.78
C ALA A 61 6.32 4.66 0.44
N GLY A 62 6.63 4.13 -0.74
CA GLY A 62 7.99 3.86 -1.22
C GLY A 62 8.70 2.65 -0.59
N CYS A 63 8.05 1.89 0.30
CA CYS A 63 8.68 0.71 0.91
C CYS A 63 9.01 -0.36 -0.16
N ASN A 64 8.07 -0.64 -1.07
CA ASN A 64 8.26 -1.68 -2.08
C ASN A 64 9.30 -1.28 -3.12
N ALA A 65 9.45 0.02 -3.44
CA ALA A 65 10.53 0.51 -4.28
C ALA A 65 11.91 0.23 -3.66
N LEU A 66 12.06 0.46 -2.35
CA LEU A 66 13.30 0.14 -1.62
C LEU A 66 13.52 -1.37 -1.52
N ASP A 67 12.46 -2.16 -1.42
CA ASP A 67 12.55 -3.62 -1.43
C ASP A 67 12.99 -4.16 -2.80
N SER A 68 12.46 -3.61 -3.90
CA SER A 68 12.86 -3.95 -5.27
C SER A 68 14.32 -3.64 -5.57
N LEU A 69 14.93 -2.65 -4.91
CA LEU A 69 16.38 -2.40 -5.05
C LEU A 69 17.24 -3.60 -4.65
N LEU A 70 16.74 -4.49 -3.78
CA LEU A 70 17.47 -5.68 -3.33
C LEU A 70 17.65 -6.72 -4.44
N ASP A 71 16.90 -6.61 -5.53
CA ASP A 71 17.04 -7.46 -6.72
C ASP A 71 17.92 -6.79 -7.81
N ASP A 72 18.64 -5.73 -7.45
CA ASP A 72 19.62 -5.03 -8.31
C ASP A 72 19.09 -4.44 -9.62
N PRO A 73 17.86 -3.87 -9.72
CA PRO A 73 17.33 -3.35 -10.97
C PRO A 73 18.17 -2.21 -11.56
N ALA A 74 18.06 -2.02 -12.89
CA ALA A 74 18.72 -0.91 -13.59
C ALA A 74 18.17 0.44 -13.14
N ALA A 75 16.84 0.58 -13.07
CA ALA A 75 16.19 1.77 -12.52
C ALA A 75 14.78 1.47 -11.99
N ILE A 76 14.33 2.32 -11.06
CA ILE A 76 12.98 2.31 -10.50
C ILE A 76 12.38 3.71 -10.64
N HIS A 77 11.37 3.83 -11.48
CA HIS A 77 10.58 5.04 -11.67
C HIS A 77 9.34 4.99 -10.78
N CYS A 78 9.40 5.69 -9.65
CA CYS A 78 8.31 5.82 -8.69
C CYS A 78 7.42 7.00 -9.07
N VAL A 79 6.18 6.71 -9.46
CA VAL A 79 5.21 7.68 -9.98
C VAL A 79 4.05 7.82 -9.02
N ASP A 80 3.70 9.05 -8.65
CA ASP A 80 2.53 9.29 -7.81
C ASP A 80 1.89 10.65 -8.12
N MET A 81 0.56 10.70 -8.13
CA MET A 81 -0.16 11.96 -8.30
C MET A 81 -0.10 12.82 -7.02
N ASN A 82 0.10 12.18 -5.86
CA ASN A 82 0.20 12.87 -4.59
C ASN A 82 1.69 13.14 -4.26
N PRO A 83 2.16 14.40 -4.33
CA PRO A 83 3.55 14.73 -4.04
C PRO A 83 4.01 14.33 -2.63
N ARG A 84 3.07 14.13 -1.68
CA ARG A 84 3.40 13.74 -0.30
C ARG A 84 3.90 12.30 -0.19
N GLN A 85 3.45 11.43 -1.09
CA GLN A 85 3.94 10.05 -1.19
C GLN A 85 5.39 10.04 -1.67
N ASN A 86 5.68 10.81 -2.72
CA ASN A 86 7.05 11.04 -3.18
C ASN A 86 7.91 11.73 -2.10
N ALA A 87 7.37 12.68 -1.35
CA ALA A 87 8.08 13.30 -0.23
C ALA A 87 8.46 12.29 0.87
N LEU A 88 7.62 11.28 1.13
CA LEU A 88 7.95 10.21 2.08
C LEU A 88 9.05 9.29 1.57
N LEU A 89 9.01 8.89 0.30
CA LEU A 89 10.09 8.11 -0.28
C LEU A 89 11.40 8.93 -0.29
N ASP A 90 11.36 10.21 -0.66
CA ASP A 90 12.52 11.10 -0.66
C ASP A 90 13.17 11.21 0.74
N LEU A 91 12.36 11.33 1.81
CA LEU A 91 12.87 11.30 3.18
C LEU A 91 13.52 9.96 3.54
N LYS A 92 12.97 8.84 3.08
CA LYS A 92 13.58 7.51 3.29
C LYS A 92 14.90 7.38 2.53
N LEU A 93 14.99 7.88 1.30
CA LEU A 93 16.22 7.90 0.50
C LEU A 93 17.31 8.74 1.19
N ALA A 94 16.98 9.96 1.64
CA ALA A 94 17.91 10.81 2.38
C ALA A 94 18.37 10.15 3.69
N ALA A 95 17.46 9.48 4.41
CA ALA A 95 17.78 8.78 5.64
C ALA A 95 18.71 7.57 5.41
N LEU A 96 18.43 6.74 4.42
CA LEU A 96 19.28 5.59 4.04
C LEU A 96 20.68 6.03 3.59
N ARG A 97 20.78 7.17 2.90
CA ARG A 97 22.05 7.73 2.43
C ARG A 97 22.95 8.20 3.58
N SER A 98 22.35 8.74 4.65
CA SER A 98 23.07 9.63 5.57
C SER A 98 23.12 9.14 7.00
N LEU A 99 22.04 8.53 7.49
CA LEU A 99 21.91 8.19 8.89
C LEU A 99 22.59 6.86 9.20
N ALA A 100 23.10 6.73 10.43
CA ALA A 100 23.41 5.44 11.02
C ALA A 100 22.16 4.56 11.09
N HIS A 101 22.36 3.25 11.14
CA HIS A 101 21.24 2.30 11.14
C HIS A 101 20.29 2.53 12.33
N ASP A 102 20.83 2.82 13.52
CA ASP A 102 20.03 3.07 14.71
C ASP A 102 19.10 4.28 14.55
N ASP A 103 19.56 5.36 13.91
CA ASP A 103 18.75 6.56 13.71
C ASP A 103 17.73 6.36 12.59
N LEU A 104 18.09 5.62 11.53
CA LEU A 104 17.14 5.14 10.52
C LEU A 104 16.03 4.30 11.16
N PHE A 105 16.39 3.35 12.02
CA PHE A 105 15.44 2.47 12.71
C PHE A 105 14.62 3.22 13.76
N LYS A 106 15.16 4.22 14.46
CA LYS A 106 14.31 5.10 15.30
C LYS A 106 13.26 5.81 14.43
N LEU A 107 13.68 6.41 13.32
CA LEU A 107 12.80 7.21 12.47
C LEU A 107 11.66 6.37 11.84
N PHE A 108 12.00 5.24 11.24
CA PHE A 108 11.08 4.41 10.46
C PHE A 108 10.83 3.01 11.04
N GLY A 109 11.64 2.52 11.98
CA GLY A 109 11.30 1.35 12.79
C GLY A 109 10.32 1.72 13.90
N LEU A 110 10.71 2.69 14.73
CA LEU A 110 9.91 3.14 15.89
C LEU A 110 8.89 4.23 15.54
N GLY A 111 9.00 4.83 14.36
CA GLY A 111 8.16 5.96 13.94
C GLY A 111 8.40 7.23 14.75
N ARG A 112 9.54 7.33 15.48
CA ARG A 112 9.86 8.48 16.34
C ARG A 112 11.36 8.64 16.57
N HIS A 113 11.83 9.88 16.63
CA HIS A 113 13.21 10.22 16.92
C HIS A 113 13.28 11.38 17.93
N ALA A 114 13.94 11.17 19.07
CA ALA A 114 14.01 12.17 20.15
C ALA A 114 14.74 13.47 19.72
N GLN A 115 15.69 13.34 18.79
CA GLN A 115 16.46 14.46 18.22
C GLN A 115 16.06 14.74 16.76
N ILE A 116 14.79 14.52 16.40
CA ILE A 116 14.34 14.67 15.01
C ILE A 116 14.71 16.03 14.42
N ASP A 117 14.54 17.12 15.16
CA ASP A 117 14.81 18.47 14.68
C ASP A 117 16.29 18.67 14.30
N LEU A 118 17.21 18.11 15.12
CA LEU A 118 18.65 18.19 14.90
C LEU A 118 19.06 17.35 13.69
N ILE A 119 18.67 16.06 13.65
CA ILE A 119 19.03 15.16 12.55
C ILE A 119 18.44 15.66 11.22
N TYR A 120 17.20 16.14 11.24
CA TYR A 120 16.58 16.69 10.04
C TYR A 120 17.34 17.90 9.52
N ARG A 121 17.61 18.89 10.38
CA ARG A 121 18.34 20.12 10.01
C ARG A 121 19.74 19.81 9.49
N ASP A 122 20.49 18.95 10.20
CA ASP A 122 21.93 18.80 9.99
C ASP A 122 22.27 17.73 8.94
N GLN A 123 21.41 16.71 8.75
CA GLN A 123 21.74 15.56 7.90
C GLN A 123 20.74 15.33 6.76
N LEU A 124 19.44 15.58 6.96
CA LEU A 124 18.41 15.19 5.97
C LEU A 124 17.99 16.32 5.05
N ARG A 125 17.70 17.50 5.59
CA ARG A 125 16.96 18.56 4.89
C ARG A 125 17.62 19.00 3.59
N ALA A 126 18.94 19.14 3.57
CA ALA A 126 19.69 19.60 2.39
C ALA A 126 19.72 18.57 1.24
N GLN A 127 19.36 17.32 1.51
CA GLN A 127 19.36 16.24 0.50
C GLN A 127 17.99 15.99 -0.12
N LEU A 128 16.95 16.61 0.43
CA LEU A 128 15.59 16.46 -0.07
C LEU A 128 15.38 17.34 -1.30
N LEU A 129 14.49 16.87 -2.17
CA LEU A 129 13.91 17.73 -3.21
C LEU A 129 13.21 18.94 -2.54
N PRO A 130 13.21 20.11 -3.19
CA PRO A 130 12.65 21.33 -2.59
C PRO A 130 11.19 21.18 -2.10
N GLU A 131 10.36 20.47 -2.85
CA GLU A 131 8.95 20.23 -2.49
C GLU A 131 8.83 19.28 -1.29
N SER A 132 9.67 18.23 -1.25
CA SER A 132 9.73 17.31 -0.11
C SER A 132 10.20 18.02 1.16
N ALA A 133 11.21 18.88 1.06
CA ALA A 133 11.69 19.69 2.17
C ALA A 133 10.57 20.59 2.72
N GLN A 134 9.84 21.30 1.86
CA GLN A 134 8.71 22.15 2.29
C GLN A 134 7.62 21.35 3.02
N PHE A 135 7.33 20.14 2.55
CA PHE A 135 6.38 19.26 3.22
C PHE A 135 6.87 18.86 4.61
N TRP A 136 8.12 18.39 4.72
CA TRP A 136 8.67 17.92 5.99
C TRP A 136 8.97 19.02 6.99
N ASP A 137 9.38 20.22 6.54
CA ASP A 137 9.53 21.41 7.38
C ASP A 137 8.25 21.68 8.20
N ARG A 138 7.07 21.42 7.63
CA ARG A 138 5.76 21.62 8.29
C ARG A 138 5.32 20.42 9.13
N ASN A 139 5.78 19.22 8.82
CA ASN A 139 5.26 17.96 9.37
C ASN A 139 6.27 17.19 10.23
N LEU A 140 7.45 17.74 10.49
CA LEU A 140 8.51 17.05 11.23
C LEU A 140 8.07 16.59 12.64
N HIS A 141 7.17 17.36 13.26
CA HIS A 141 6.55 17.02 14.54
C HIS A 141 5.83 15.65 14.55
N TRP A 142 5.62 15.01 13.40
CA TRP A 142 5.07 13.66 13.31
C TRP A 142 6.01 12.59 13.91
N PHE A 143 7.32 12.85 13.91
CA PHE A 143 8.34 11.95 14.44
C PHE A 143 8.82 12.31 15.86
N ASN A 144 8.26 13.32 16.52
CA ASN A 144 8.75 13.74 17.84
C ASN A 144 8.27 12.84 19.01
N GLY A 145 7.48 11.80 18.73
CA GLY A 145 6.94 10.88 19.74
C GLY A 145 5.86 11.47 20.65
N ARG A 146 5.43 12.72 20.45
CA ARG A 146 4.41 13.40 21.27
C ARG A 146 3.00 13.22 20.68
N GLY A 147 2.00 13.37 21.54
CA GLY A 147 0.59 13.28 21.17
C GLY A 147 0.20 11.87 20.74
N ARG A 148 0.17 11.61 19.43
CA ARG A 148 -0.18 10.29 18.89
C ARG A 148 0.93 9.26 19.00
N GLY A 149 2.13 9.65 19.40
CA GLY A 149 3.22 8.74 19.81
C GLY A 149 4.09 8.21 18.67
N SER A 150 3.57 8.10 17.45
CA SER A 150 4.31 7.57 16.29
C SER A 150 3.86 8.19 14.97
N PHE A 151 4.78 8.27 14.02
CA PHE A 151 4.53 8.58 12.61
C PHE A 151 3.47 7.67 11.99
N TYR A 152 3.42 6.39 12.38
CA TYR A 152 2.45 5.41 11.86
C TYR A 152 1.00 5.71 12.25
N PHE A 153 0.79 6.68 13.13
CA PHE A 153 -0.53 7.21 13.52
C PHE A 153 -0.81 8.59 12.90
N ARG A 154 -0.14 8.91 11.80
CA ARG A 154 -0.26 10.14 11.00
C ARG A 154 -0.54 9.80 9.53
N GLY A 155 -1.10 10.76 8.80
CA GLY A 155 -1.65 10.52 7.45
C GLY A 155 -2.99 9.79 7.50
N ALA A 156 -3.69 9.70 6.37
CA ALA A 156 -5.08 9.21 6.30
C ALA A 156 -5.21 7.77 6.85
N SER A 157 -4.34 6.85 6.43
CA SER A 157 -4.30 5.47 6.96
C SER A 157 -3.93 5.45 8.46
N GLY A 158 -2.94 6.24 8.87
CA GLY A 158 -2.52 6.34 10.26
C GLY A 158 -3.58 6.97 11.20
N ASP A 159 -4.40 7.90 10.71
CA ASP A 159 -5.54 8.46 11.44
C ASP A 159 -6.56 7.37 11.82
N VAL A 160 -6.88 6.51 10.85
CA VAL A 160 -7.79 5.37 11.06
C VAL A 160 -7.17 4.38 12.04
N ALA A 161 -5.91 4.00 11.83
CA ALA A 161 -5.20 3.08 12.72
C ALA A 161 -5.16 3.60 14.17
N TRP A 162 -4.89 4.89 14.36
CA TRP A 162 -4.87 5.53 15.67
C TRP A 162 -6.24 5.50 16.35
N LEU A 163 -7.32 5.81 15.62
CA LEU A 163 -8.68 5.79 16.13
C LEU A 163 -9.10 4.37 16.54
N VAL A 164 -8.88 3.38 15.66
CA VAL A 164 -9.21 1.97 15.92
C VAL A 164 -8.43 1.46 17.13
N ARG A 165 -7.14 1.74 17.21
CA ARG A 165 -6.29 1.37 18.35
C ARG A 165 -6.76 2.02 19.66
N GLY A 166 -7.10 3.30 19.63
CA GLY A 166 -7.62 4.03 20.79
C GLY A 166 -8.94 3.45 21.28
N LEU A 167 -9.88 3.19 20.36
CA LEU A 167 -11.16 2.57 20.66
C LEU A 167 -11.00 1.16 21.24
N LEU A 168 -10.13 0.34 20.64
CA LEU A 168 -9.83 -1.01 21.11
C LEU A 168 -9.23 -0.98 22.52
N LYS A 169 -8.28 -0.08 22.79
CA LYS A 169 -7.67 0.10 24.11
C LYS A 169 -8.69 0.51 25.18
N LEU A 170 -9.61 1.41 24.84
CA LEU A 170 -10.59 1.95 25.79
C LEU A 170 -11.76 0.98 26.04
N THR A 171 -12.29 0.35 24.99
CA THR A 171 -13.56 -0.39 25.07
C THR A 171 -13.38 -1.92 25.17
N ARG A 172 -12.24 -2.46 24.72
CA ARG A 172 -11.99 -3.91 24.66
C ARG A 172 -10.53 -4.26 25.01
N PRO A 173 -10.04 -3.90 26.20
CA PRO A 173 -8.64 -4.15 26.59
C PRO A 173 -8.26 -5.64 26.57
N GLY A 174 -9.20 -6.54 26.92
CA GLY A 174 -8.98 -7.99 26.83
C GLY A 174 -8.76 -8.46 25.39
N LEU A 175 -9.59 -8.00 24.44
CA LEU A 175 -9.40 -8.31 23.01
C LEU A 175 -8.05 -7.78 22.50
N ARG A 176 -7.63 -6.60 22.94
CA ARG A 176 -6.32 -6.06 22.59
C ARG A 176 -5.18 -6.97 23.06
N ARG A 177 -5.24 -7.43 24.31
CA ARG A 177 -4.23 -8.33 24.88
C ARG A 177 -4.16 -9.63 24.09
N ASP A 178 -5.32 -10.23 23.82
CA ASP A 178 -5.39 -11.50 23.11
C ASP A 178 -4.92 -11.36 21.64
N LEU A 179 -5.17 -10.21 21.00
CA LEU A 179 -4.60 -9.90 19.68
C LEU A 179 -3.08 -9.79 19.72
N ILE A 180 -2.49 -9.19 20.76
CA ILE A 180 -1.03 -9.14 20.91
C ILE A 180 -0.47 -10.55 21.10
N GLU A 181 -1.09 -11.35 21.97
CA GLU A 181 -0.72 -12.76 22.20
C GLU A 181 -0.79 -13.57 20.90
N LEU A 182 -1.84 -13.37 20.09
CA LEU A 182 -1.95 -13.98 18.76
C LEU A 182 -0.79 -13.59 17.85
N LEU A 183 -0.45 -12.29 17.79
CA LEU A 183 0.65 -11.85 16.94
C LEU A 183 1.97 -12.50 17.37
N ASP A 184 2.19 -12.65 18.68
CA ASP A 184 3.38 -13.23 19.29
C ASP A 184 3.35 -14.78 19.37
N ALA A 185 2.40 -15.44 18.69
CA ALA A 185 2.33 -16.89 18.63
C ALA A 185 3.64 -17.50 18.07
N PRO A 186 4.19 -18.53 18.72
CA PRO A 186 5.46 -19.15 18.30
C PRO A 186 5.31 -20.07 17.07
N ASP A 187 4.12 -20.61 16.85
CA ASP A 187 3.81 -21.55 15.78
C ASP A 187 2.34 -21.46 15.33
N LEU A 188 2.04 -22.07 14.18
CA LEU A 188 0.71 -22.04 13.59
C LEU A 188 -0.35 -22.79 14.41
N ALA A 189 0.04 -23.81 15.19
CA ALA A 189 -0.91 -24.56 16.00
C ALA A 189 -1.45 -23.67 17.12
N THR A 190 -0.55 -23.04 17.88
CA THR A 190 -0.88 -22.04 18.90
C THR A 190 -1.65 -20.87 18.27
N GLN A 191 -1.20 -20.37 17.12
CA GLN A 191 -1.87 -19.27 16.42
C GLN A 191 -3.35 -19.57 16.11
N ARG A 192 -3.64 -20.78 15.62
CA ARG A 192 -5.02 -21.24 15.33
C ARG A 192 -5.87 -21.29 16.60
N GLU A 193 -5.36 -21.89 17.67
CA GLU A 193 -6.05 -21.93 18.97
C GLU A 193 -6.35 -20.52 19.51
N LEU A 194 -5.37 -19.61 19.42
CA LEU A 194 -5.53 -18.22 19.84
C LEU A 194 -6.60 -17.50 19.00
N TYR A 195 -6.59 -17.68 17.68
CA TYR A 195 -7.54 -17.04 16.78
C TYR A 195 -8.98 -17.52 17.01
N GLU A 196 -9.19 -18.82 17.25
CA GLU A 196 -10.52 -19.39 17.57
C GLU A 196 -11.17 -18.69 18.77
N ARG A 197 -10.38 -18.35 19.80
CA ARG A 197 -10.87 -17.61 20.99
C ARG A 197 -11.18 -16.14 20.70
N ILE A 198 -10.63 -15.58 19.62
CA ILE A 198 -10.67 -14.15 19.30
C ILE A 198 -11.72 -13.83 18.25
N GLU A 199 -11.91 -14.70 17.26
CA GLU A 199 -12.65 -14.42 16.04
C GLU A 199 -14.07 -13.87 16.31
N GLY A 200 -14.83 -14.55 17.17
CA GLY A 200 -16.20 -14.13 17.50
C GLY A 200 -16.26 -12.74 18.17
N ARG A 201 -15.23 -12.36 18.91
CA ARG A 201 -15.12 -11.04 19.57
C ARG A 201 -14.61 -9.96 18.62
N LEU A 202 -13.78 -10.33 17.65
CA LEU A 202 -13.22 -9.44 16.65
C LEU A 202 -14.34 -8.91 15.72
N PHE A 203 -15.16 -9.80 15.18
CA PHE A 203 -16.29 -9.44 14.32
C PHE A 203 -17.59 -9.20 15.10
N GLY A 204 -17.51 -8.44 16.20
CA GLY A 204 -18.69 -7.98 16.93
C GLY A 204 -19.52 -6.92 16.17
N PRO A 205 -20.74 -6.57 16.63
CA PRO A 205 -21.66 -5.67 15.91
C PRO A 205 -21.06 -4.33 15.49
N LEU A 206 -20.22 -3.72 16.33
CA LEU A 206 -19.55 -2.46 16.05
C LEU A 206 -18.55 -2.55 14.88
N VAL A 207 -17.77 -3.63 14.81
CA VAL A 207 -16.80 -3.85 13.72
C VAL A 207 -17.54 -4.16 12.43
N ARG A 208 -18.61 -4.96 12.48
CA ARG A 208 -19.49 -5.19 11.32
C ARG A 208 -20.12 -3.89 10.83
N LEU A 209 -20.52 -3.00 11.74
CA LEU A 209 -21.05 -1.68 11.39
C LEU A 209 -19.97 -0.80 10.73
N LEU A 210 -18.74 -0.78 11.26
CA LEU A 210 -17.62 -0.01 10.71
C LEU A 210 -17.19 -0.49 9.32
N ILE A 211 -17.09 -1.80 9.10
CA ILE A 211 -16.78 -2.41 7.78
C ILE A 211 -17.89 -2.08 6.77
N ARG A 212 -19.14 -1.95 7.23
CA ARG A 212 -20.27 -1.54 6.38
C ARG A 212 -20.29 -0.05 6.05
N GLN A 213 -19.54 0.80 6.76
CA GLN A 213 -19.49 2.22 6.45
C GLN A 213 -18.60 2.49 5.23
N PRO A 214 -19.14 3.12 4.16
CA PRO A 214 -18.37 3.36 2.94
C PRO A 214 -17.08 4.14 3.19
N ALA A 215 -17.09 5.12 4.10
CA ALA A 215 -15.93 5.97 4.39
C ALA A 215 -14.73 5.21 5.01
N THR A 216 -14.98 4.16 5.79
CA THR A 216 -13.90 3.35 6.40
C THR A 216 -13.14 2.56 5.34
N LEU A 217 -13.87 1.94 4.42
CA LEU A 217 -13.30 1.18 3.31
C LEU A 217 -12.53 2.10 2.35
N THR A 218 -13.05 3.31 2.09
CA THR A 218 -12.33 4.32 1.31
C THR A 218 -11.00 4.74 1.93
N LEU A 219 -10.97 4.91 3.26
CA LEU A 219 -9.74 5.27 3.99
C LEU A 219 -8.75 4.09 4.07
N LEU A 220 -9.24 2.87 3.86
CA LEU A 220 -8.46 1.66 3.67
C LEU A 220 -8.13 1.39 2.19
N GLY A 221 -8.46 2.31 1.28
CA GLY A 221 -8.12 2.18 -0.14
C GLY A 221 -9.01 1.24 -0.94
N VAL A 222 -10.25 0.95 -0.51
CA VAL A 222 -11.17 0.08 -1.28
C VAL A 222 -12.21 0.93 -2.03
N PRO A 223 -12.13 1.03 -3.37
CA PRO A 223 -13.14 1.67 -4.21
C PRO A 223 -14.58 1.16 -3.97
N ARG A 224 -15.56 2.07 -4.08
CA ARG A 224 -17.00 1.75 -3.86
C ARG A 224 -17.57 0.73 -4.83
N ALA A 225 -17.16 0.79 -6.10
CA ALA A 225 -17.65 -0.14 -7.13
C ALA A 225 -17.35 -1.61 -6.76
N GLN A 226 -16.22 -1.85 -6.10
CA GLN A 226 -15.81 -3.18 -5.65
C GLN A 226 -16.56 -3.64 -4.41
N ARG A 227 -16.84 -2.73 -3.46
CA ARG A 227 -17.71 -3.03 -2.32
C ARG A 227 -19.06 -3.55 -2.81
N ASP A 228 -19.62 -2.90 -3.83
CA ASP A 228 -20.92 -3.26 -4.38
C ASP A 228 -20.86 -4.61 -5.12
N LEU A 229 -19.75 -4.93 -5.81
CA LEU A 229 -19.50 -6.26 -6.39
C LEU A 229 -19.37 -7.35 -5.32
N ILE A 230 -18.53 -7.16 -4.29
CA ILE A 230 -18.33 -8.14 -3.20
C ILE A 230 -19.64 -8.32 -2.41
N ALA A 231 -20.38 -7.25 -2.14
CA ALA A 231 -21.66 -7.32 -1.45
C ALA A 231 -22.72 -8.12 -2.22
N GLN A 232 -22.64 -8.17 -3.55
CA GLN A 232 -23.57 -8.90 -4.41
C GLN A 232 -23.11 -10.35 -4.68
N GLN A 233 -21.81 -10.59 -4.79
CA GLN A 233 -21.25 -11.87 -5.24
C GLN A 233 -20.76 -12.78 -4.09
N TYR A 234 -20.40 -12.22 -2.94
CA TYR A 234 -19.89 -13.00 -1.82
C TYR A 234 -21.00 -13.34 -0.81
N PRO A 235 -21.26 -14.63 -0.51
CA PRO A 235 -22.23 -15.02 0.52
C PRO A 235 -21.90 -14.37 1.88
N GLY A 236 -22.83 -13.61 2.45
CA GLY A 236 -22.58 -12.83 3.68
C GLY A 236 -21.94 -11.45 3.47
N GLY A 237 -21.69 -11.07 2.22
CA GLY A 237 -21.22 -9.77 1.77
C GLY A 237 -19.81 -9.41 2.24
N VAL A 238 -19.48 -8.12 2.20
CA VAL A 238 -18.13 -7.59 2.50
C VAL A 238 -17.63 -8.00 3.89
N THR A 239 -18.52 -8.11 4.87
CA THR A 239 -18.11 -8.53 6.22
C THR A 239 -17.64 -9.97 6.27
N ALA A 240 -18.33 -10.90 5.57
CA ALA A 240 -17.91 -12.29 5.50
C ALA A 240 -16.59 -12.42 4.73
N PHE A 241 -16.46 -11.71 3.61
CA PHE A 241 -15.21 -11.66 2.85
C PHE A 241 -14.01 -11.22 3.70
N VAL A 242 -14.13 -10.09 4.42
CA VAL A 242 -13.06 -9.60 5.31
C VAL A 242 -12.78 -10.59 6.44
N GLN A 243 -13.82 -11.25 6.97
CA GLN A 243 -13.68 -12.26 8.01
C GLN A 243 -12.92 -13.51 7.53
N ASP A 244 -13.25 -14.01 6.34
CA ASP A 244 -12.59 -15.19 5.77
C ASP A 244 -11.12 -14.89 5.41
N LYS A 245 -10.86 -13.72 4.84
CA LYS A 245 -9.50 -13.26 4.56
C LYS A 245 -8.67 -13.12 5.83
N LEU A 246 -9.23 -12.49 6.85
CA LEU A 246 -8.53 -12.34 8.12
C LEU A 246 -8.32 -13.69 8.82
N ARG A 247 -9.30 -14.60 8.75
CA ARG A 247 -9.14 -15.98 9.22
C ARG A 247 -7.95 -16.64 8.54
N TRP A 248 -7.91 -16.66 7.21
CA TRP A 248 -6.79 -17.23 6.46
C TRP A 248 -5.43 -16.66 6.90
N LEU A 249 -5.32 -15.33 6.96
CA LEU A 249 -4.09 -14.66 7.39
C LEU A 249 -3.67 -15.07 8.81
N MET A 250 -4.64 -15.21 9.71
CA MET A 250 -4.42 -15.49 11.12
C MET A 250 -4.39 -16.99 11.45
N THR A 251 -4.61 -17.90 10.49
CA THR A 251 -4.56 -19.36 10.73
C THR A 251 -3.62 -20.12 9.80
N GLU A 252 -3.34 -19.60 8.60
CA GLU A 252 -2.57 -20.31 7.58
C GLU A 252 -1.19 -19.68 7.29
N LEU A 253 -1.00 -18.41 7.64
CA LEU A 253 0.28 -17.72 7.47
C LEU A 253 0.93 -17.44 8.83
N PRO A 254 2.27 -17.56 8.97
CA PRO A 254 2.96 -17.20 10.21
C PRO A 254 2.81 -15.70 10.52
N VAL A 255 1.95 -15.37 11.48
CA VAL A 255 1.65 -13.98 11.82
C VAL A 255 2.82 -13.29 12.54
N SER A 256 3.73 -14.08 13.10
CA SER A 256 5.00 -13.63 13.68
C SER A 256 5.85 -12.85 12.65
N GLU A 257 5.74 -13.19 11.36
CA GLU A 257 6.42 -12.51 10.26
C GLU A 257 5.61 -11.36 9.62
N ASN A 258 4.40 -11.09 10.13
CA ASN A 258 3.47 -10.15 9.53
C ASN A 258 3.62 -8.74 10.12
N TYR A 259 4.61 -8.00 9.62
CA TYR A 259 4.89 -6.65 10.10
C TYR A 259 3.77 -5.64 9.80
N PHE A 260 2.90 -5.89 8.81
CA PHE A 260 1.85 -4.95 8.39
C PHE A 260 0.81 -4.77 9.50
N TRP A 261 0.29 -5.88 10.00
CA TRP A 261 -0.72 -5.88 11.07
C TRP A 261 -0.12 -5.51 12.42
N ARG A 262 1.11 -5.97 12.70
CA ARG A 262 1.87 -5.58 13.90
C ARG A 262 2.09 -4.06 13.95
N LEU A 263 2.42 -3.43 12.84
CA LEU A 263 2.67 -2.00 12.77
C LEU A 263 1.52 -1.16 13.30
N TYR A 264 0.29 -1.40 12.85
CA TYR A 264 -0.85 -0.58 13.30
C TYR A 264 -1.36 -0.95 14.70
N LEU A 265 -1.09 -2.17 15.18
CA LEU A 265 -1.41 -2.53 16.56
C LEU A 265 -0.43 -1.87 17.56
N HIS A 266 0.86 -1.88 17.26
CA HIS A 266 1.91 -1.37 18.14
C HIS A 266 2.21 0.11 17.91
N GLY A 267 2.17 0.56 16.65
CA GLY A 267 2.63 1.88 16.21
C GLY A 267 4.11 1.92 15.84
N GLU A 268 4.77 0.77 15.78
CA GLU A 268 6.21 0.60 15.52
C GLU A 268 6.46 -0.83 15.02
N TYR A 269 7.55 -1.01 14.29
CA TYR A 269 8.09 -2.32 13.93
C TYR A 269 9.02 -2.84 15.03
N SER A 270 9.25 -4.16 15.04
CA SER A 270 10.35 -4.77 15.80
C SER A 270 11.56 -4.99 14.91
N ALA A 271 12.74 -5.16 15.50
CA ALA A 271 13.95 -5.46 14.75
C ALA A 271 13.83 -6.79 13.96
N GLN A 272 13.08 -7.75 14.50
CA GLN A 272 12.88 -9.07 13.90
C GLN A 272 11.78 -9.07 12.84
N CYS A 273 10.80 -8.16 12.95
CA CYS A 273 9.63 -8.08 12.08
C CYS A 273 9.44 -6.66 11.55
N CYS A 274 10.23 -6.33 10.53
CA CYS A 274 10.22 -5.05 9.83
C CYS A 274 10.40 -5.24 8.31
N PRO A 275 10.05 -4.22 7.49
CA PRO A 275 10.40 -4.14 6.08
C PRO A 275 11.91 -4.32 5.83
N ASN A 276 12.28 -4.87 4.66
CA ASN A 276 13.67 -5.25 4.40
C ASN A 276 14.63 -4.04 4.35
N TYR A 277 14.15 -2.85 3.97
CA TYR A 277 14.97 -1.64 4.00
C TYR A 277 15.38 -1.17 5.41
N LEU A 278 14.72 -1.69 6.44
CA LEU A 278 15.05 -1.44 7.85
C LEU A 278 15.91 -2.54 8.48
N ARG A 279 16.33 -3.54 7.70
CA ARG A 279 17.23 -4.60 8.18
C ARG A 279 18.69 -4.17 8.04
N PRO A 280 19.53 -4.29 9.09
CA PRO A 280 20.90 -3.81 9.07
C PRO A 280 21.74 -4.47 7.97
N GLU A 281 21.51 -5.76 7.69
CA GLU A 281 22.19 -6.53 6.66
C GLU A 281 22.00 -5.98 5.24
N ASN A 282 20.88 -5.29 4.98
CA ASN A 282 20.56 -4.76 3.65
C ASN A 282 21.08 -3.34 3.42
N ARG A 283 21.51 -2.63 4.47
CA ARG A 283 21.77 -1.18 4.41
C ARG A 283 22.89 -0.82 3.43
N ALA A 284 24.00 -1.56 3.44
CA ALA A 284 25.13 -1.28 2.55
C ALA A 284 24.71 -1.44 1.08
N PHE A 285 24.05 -2.55 0.77
CA PHE A 285 23.58 -2.87 -0.57
C PHE A 285 22.60 -1.83 -1.13
N LEU A 286 21.64 -1.41 -0.30
CA LEU A 286 20.67 -0.38 -0.66
C LEU A 286 21.33 0.98 -0.90
N ARG A 287 22.25 1.38 -0.01
CA ARG A 287 22.92 2.69 -0.08
C ARG A 287 23.66 2.92 -1.39
N GLU A 288 24.26 1.87 -1.95
CA GLU A 288 24.96 1.89 -3.23
C GLU A 288 24.05 2.05 -4.46
N ARG A 289 22.72 1.90 -4.29
CA ARG A 289 21.75 1.82 -5.39
C ARG A 289 20.63 2.85 -5.28
N LEU A 290 20.69 3.74 -4.30
CA LEU A 290 19.64 4.75 -4.09
C LEU A 290 19.51 5.73 -5.27
N ASP A 291 20.57 5.90 -6.05
CA ASP A 291 20.62 6.73 -7.26
C ASP A 291 19.80 6.16 -8.43
N ARG A 292 19.44 4.86 -8.36
CA ARG A 292 18.58 4.19 -9.34
C ARG A 292 17.09 4.44 -9.10
N VAL A 293 16.72 5.11 -8.00
CA VAL A 293 15.32 5.46 -7.69
C VAL A 293 15.04 6.88 -8.16
N HIS A 294 14.01 7.02 -8.99
CA HIS A 294 13.60 8.28 -9.60
C HIS A 294 12.17 8.61 -9.24
N LEU A 295 11.92 9.83 -8.75
CA LEU A 295 10.61 10.30 -8.30
C LEU A 295 9.92 11.12 -9.38
N TYR A 296 8.65 10.82 -9.65
CA TYR A 296 7.81 11.57 -10.59
C TYR A 296 6.48 11.92 -9.93
N THR A 297 6.21 13.22 -9.78
CA THR A 297 4.88 13.69 -9.36
C THR A 297 4.01 13.92 -10.60
N ALA A 298 3.27 12.89 -10.99
CA ALA A 298 2.45 12.86 -12.20
C ALA A 298 1.40 11.74 -12.12
N SER A 299 0.42 11.74 -13.01
CA SER A 299 -0.34 10.51 -13.26
C SER A 299 0.54 9.46 -13.94
N PHE A 300 0.19 8.18 -13.81
CA PHE A 300 0.95 7.10 -14.43
C PHE A 300 0.95 7.23 -15.96
N SER A 301 -0.21 7.54 -16.54
CA SER A 301 -0.35 7.91 -17.95
C SER A 301 0.52 9.10 -18.38
N ASP A 302 0.56 10.21 -17.62
CA ASP A 302 1.41 11.37 -17.94
C ASP A 302 2.91 11.01 -17.92
N PHE A 303 3.31 10.18 -16.96
CA PHE A 303 4.68 9.66 -16.90
C PHE A 303 5.01 8.86 -18.16
N LEU A 304 4.16 7.89 -18.55
CA LEU A 304 4.40 7.05 -19.73
C LEU A 304 4.42 7.83 -21.05
N GLN A 305 3.64 8.91 -21.15
CA GLN A 305 3.67 9.80 -22.31
C GLN A 305 5.03 10.49 -22.46
N ARG A 306 5.59 10.98 -21.35
CA ARG A 306 6.86 11.74 -21.33
C ARG A 306 8.10 10.86 -21.33
N HIS A 307 8.02 9.70 -20.69
CA HIS A 307 9.12 8.75 -20.58
C HIS A 307 9.31 8.03 -21.91
N GLN A 308 10.51 8.10 -22.49
CA GLN A 308 10.80 7.56 -23.83
C GLN A 308 11.57 6.24 -23.81
N ARG A 309 12.26 5.91 -22.72
CA ARG A 309 13.01 4.66 -22.65
C ARG A 309 12.06 3.47 -22.50
N PRO A 310 12.38 2.30 -23.08
CA PRO A 310 11.58 1.10 -22.85
C PRO A 310 11.59 0.67 -21.38
N LEU A 311 10.45 0.17 -20.92
CA LEU A 311 10.23 -0.31 -19.56
C LEU A 311 9.99 -1.82 -19.59
N SER A 312 10.58 -2.54 -18.64
CA SER A 312 10.51 -3.99 -18.55
C SER A 312 9.51 -4.48 -17.50
N HIS A 313 9.21 -3.66 -16.50
CA HIS A 313 8.33 -4.02 -15.40
C HIS A 313 7.37 -2.88 -15.08
N PHE A 314 6.10 -3.22 -14.86
CA PHE A 314 5.05 -2.30 -14.44
C PHE A 314 4.40 -2.82 -13.17
N VAL A 315 4.41 -2.04 -12.10
CA VAL A 315 3.71 -2.36 -10.85
C VAL A 315 2.53 -1.42 -10.70
N LEU A 316 1.36 -1.93 -11.04
CA LEU A 316 0.08 -1.25 -10.99
C LEU A 316 -0.68 -1.67 -9.73
N LEU A 317 -1.29 -0.69 -9.07
CA LEU A 317 -2.11 -0.91 -7.89
C LEU A 317 -3.60 -0.83 -8.24
N ASP A 318 -4.43 -0.70 -7.21
CA ASP A 318 -5.88 -0.60 -7.29
C ASP A 318 -6.39 0.66 -8.02
N HIS A 319 -5.50 1.53 -8.50
CA HIS A 319 -5.90 2.70 -9.31
C HIS A 319 -6.60 2.29 -10.61
N GLN A 320 -6.31 1.11 -11.15
CA GLN A 320 -7.01 0.55 -12.31
C GLN A 320 -8.50 0.30 -12.00
N ASP A 321 -8.82 -0.08 -10.76
CA ASP A 321 -10.20 -0.29 -10.33
C ASP A 321 -10.99 1.01 -10.23
N TRP A 322 -10.30 2.11 -9.90
CA TRP A 322 -10.89 3.44 -9.97
C TRP A 322 -11.16 3.85 -11.42
N LEU A 323 -10.20 3.61 -12.32
CA LEU A 323 -10.31 3.95 -13.75
C LEU A 323 -11.48 3.19 -14.41
N VAL A 324 -11.59 1.87 -14.27
CA VAL A 324 -12.75 1.14 -14.85
C VAL A 324 -14.09 1.68 -14.34
N ALA A 325 -14.16 2.10 -13.09
CA ALA A 325 -15.41 2.58 -12.50
C ALA A 325 -15.79 4.02 -12.89
N HIS A 326 -14.83 4.87 -13.28
CA HIS A 326 -15.04 6.31 -13.46
C HIS A 326 -14.51 6.88 -14.78
N ASP A 327 -13.51 6.26 -15.40
CA ASP A 327 -12.79 6.75 -16.57
C ASP A 327 -12.23 5.58 -17.43
N VAL A 328 -13.13 4.92 -18.16
CA VAL A 328 -12.79 3.79 -19.03
C VAL A 328 -11.89 4.22 -20.19
N ASP A 329 -12.06 5.43 -20.71
CA ASP A 329 -11.20 5.97 -21.77
C ASP A 329 -9.76 6.19 -21.24
N GLY A 330 -9.63 6.70 -20.01
CA GLY A 330 -8.36 6.79 -19.30
C GLY A 330 -7.70 5.43 -19.08
N LEU A 331 -8.49 4.40 -18.68
CA LEU A 331 -8.00 3.03 -18.57
C LEU A 331 -7.44 2.51 -19.90
N GLU A 332 -8.19 2.67 -21.00
CA GLU A 332 -7.73 2.24 -22.32
C GLU A 332 -6.47 2.97 -22.76
N GLN A 333 -6.41 4.29 -22.54
CA GLN A 333 -5.26 5.10 -22.91
C GLN A 333 -4.01 4.69 -22.11
N GLU A 334 -4.14 4.46 -20.80
CA GLU A 334 -3.03 4.01 -19.97
C GLU A 334 -2.47 2.68 -20.46
N TRP A 335 -3.33 1.71 -20.77
CA TRP A 335 -2.90 0.42 -21.28
C TRP A 335 -2.27 0.49 -22.67
N ARG A 336 -2.73 1.39 -23.55
CA ARG A 336 -2.04 1.65 -24.83
C ARG A 336 -0.62 2.14 -24.59
N LEU A 337 -0.44 3.06 -23.64
CA LEU A 337 0.87 3.60 -23.28
C LEU A 337 1.77 2.54 -22.64
N ILE A 338 1.23 1.69 -21.75
CA ILE A 338 1.96 0.56 -21.16
C ILE A 338 2.49 -0.34 -22.29
N LEU A 339 1.61 -0.82 -23.17
CA LEU A 339 2.00 -1.69 -24.28
C LEU A 339 3.01 -1.02 -25.23
N GLN A 340 2.90 0.29 -25.45
CA GLN A 340 3.83 1.05 -26.28
C GLN A 340 5.22 1.21 -25.64
N ARG A 341 5.30 1.23 -24.31
CA ARG A 341 6.57 1.40 -23.56
C ARG A 341 7.19 0.07 -23.14
N SER A 342 6.44 -1.03 -23.16
CA SER A 342 6.92 -2.35 -22.81
C SER A 342 8.03 -2.85 -23.73
N THR A 343 9.08 -3.40 -23.13
CA THR A 343 10.00 -4.31 -23.84
C THR A 343 9.29 -5.63 -24.16
N PRO A 344 9.75 -6.40 -25.16
CA PRO A 344 9.32 -7.79 -25.32
C PRO A 344 9.56 -8.58 -24.03
N GLY A 345 8.54 -9.32 -23.58
CA GLY A 345 8.61 -10.08 -22.32
C GLY A 345 8.43 -9.25 -21.05
N ALA A 346 8.04 -7.98 -21.15
CA ALA A 346 7.76 -7.14 -19.99
C ALA A 346 6.72 -7.78 -19.06
N ARG A 347 6.89 -7.57 -17.76
CA ARG A 347 6.01 -8.10 -16.71
C ARG A 347 5.15 -6.99 -16.14
N VAL A 348 3.86 -7.28 -15.97
CA VAL A 348 2.93 -6.39 -15.29
C VAL A 348 2.41 -7.08 -14.05
N LEU A 349 2.67 -6.48 -12.89
CA LEU A 349 2.04 -6.85 -11.63
C LEU A 349 0.86 -5.91 -11.41
N LEU A 350 -0.36 -6.46 -11.44
CA LEU A 350 -1.59 -5.71 -11.22
C LEU A 350 -2.24 -6.18 -9.92
N ARG A 351 -2.31 -5.29 -8.93
CA ARG A 351 -3.11 -5.51 -7.72
C ARG A 351 -4.50 -4.91 -7.93
N SER A 352 -5.52 -5.71 -7.70
CA SER A 352 -6.91 -5.29 -7.80
C SER A 352 -7.67 -5.84 -6.61
N ALA A 353 -8.65 -5.07 -6.13
CA ALA A 353 -9.61 -5.57 -5.13
C ALA A 353 -10.79 -6.32 -5.78
N ALA A 354 -10.82 -6.45 -7.12
CA ALA A 354 -11.74 -7.35 -7.80
C ALA A 354 -11.27 -8.81 -7.65
N PRO A 355 -12.18 -9.77 -7.39
CA PRO A 355 -11.83 -11.18 -7.30
C PRO A 355 -11.31 -11.75 -8.63
N GLU A 356 -11.76 -11.18 -9.76
CA GLU A 356 -11.28 -11.50 -11.09
C GLU A 356 -11.06 -10.20 -11.89
N VAL A 357 -9.95 -10.13 -12.63
CA VAL A 357 -9.60 -8.95 -13.45
C VAL A 357 -10.31 -9.00 -14.81
N GLY A 358 -11.64 -8.92 -14.77
CA GLY A 358 -12.52 -8.97 -15.95
C GLY A 358 -12.68 -7.63 -16.69
N PHE A 359 -11.95 -6.58 -16.30
CA PHE A 359 -12.13 -5.24 -16.86
C PHE A 359 -11.07 -4.82 -17.88
N LEU A 360 -10.04 -5.63 -18.11
CA LEU A 360 -8.99 -5.27 -19.06
C LEU A 360 -9.54 -5.17 -20.50
N PRO A 361 -9.19 -4.11 -21.25
CA PRO A 361 -9.63 -3.93 -22.63
C PRO A 361 -9.26 -5.12 -23.53
N GLY A 362 -10.08 -5.39 -24.55
CA GLY A 362 -9.90 -6.56 -25.41
C GLY A 362 -8.54 -6.61 -26.13
N PHE A 363 -7.94 -5.46 -26.45
CA PHE A 363 -6.60 -5.40 -27.04
C PHE A 363 -5.50 -5.78 -26.05
N VAL A 364 -5.69 -5.50 -24.76
CA VAL A 364 -4.75 -5.87 -23.69
C VAL A 364 -4.77 -7.38 -23.49
N ARG A 365 -5.96 -7.99 -23.39
CA ARG A 365 -6.10 -9.44 -23.23
C ARG A 365 -5.44 -10.27 -24.34
N ARG A 366 -5.32 -9.70 -25.54
CA ARG A 366 -4.60 -10.33 -26.66
C ARG A 366 -3.08 -10.18 -26.56
N ALA A 367 -2.61 -9.17 -25.85
CA ALA A 367 -1.20 -8.82 -25.71
C ALA A 367 -0.53 -9.41 -24.45
N ILE A 368 -1.30 -9.65 -23.39
CA ILE A 368 -0.80 -10.19 -22.12
C ILE A 368 -1.07 -11.69 -21.98
N ARG A 369 -0.31 -12.34 -21.10
CA ARG A 369 -0.53 -13.74 -20.70
C ARG A 369 -0.42 -13.85 -19.19
N ASP A 370 -1.40 -14.50 -18.58
CA ASP A 370 -1.38 -14.75 -17.15
C ASP A 370 -0.24 -15.69 -16.77
N GLN A 371 0.32 -15.47 -15.58
CA GLN A 371 1.36 -16.31 -15.01
C GLN A 371 0.72 -17.40 -14.14
N ALA A 372 1.26 -18.61 -14.21
CA ALA A 372 0.65 -19.79 -13.57
C ALA A 372 0.69 -19.76 -12.02
N ASP A 373 1.57 -18.95 -11.42
CA ASP A 373 1.81 -18.89 -9.98
C ASP A 373 1.06 -17.74 -9.26
N GLN A 374 0.20 -16.99 -9.97
CA GLN A 374 -0.56 -15.87 -9.39
C GLN A 374 -1.34 -16.28 -8.12
N GLN A 375 -2.09 -17.38 -8.19
CA GLN A 375 -2.88 -17.86 -7.05
C GLN A 375 -2.01 -18.30 -5.87
N HIS A 376 -0.85 -18.89 -6.16
CA HIS A 376 0.11 -19.34 -5.14
C HIS A 376 0.64 -18.16 -4.32
N TRP A 377 0.96 -17.05 -4.99
CA TRP A 377 1.44 -15.83 -4.35
C TRP A 377 0.32 -15.03 -3.70
N HIS A 378 -0.88 -15.00 -4.28
CA HIS A 378 -2.05 -14.37 -3.67
C HIS A 378 -2.38 -14.99 -2.30
N GLN A 379 -2.29 -16.32 -2.17
CA GLN A 379 -2.51 -17.03 -0.89
C GLN A 379 -1.42 -16.79 0.16
N ARG A 380 -0.24 -16.32 -0.26
CA ARG A 380 0.93 -16.05 0.60
C ARG A 380 1.11 -14.58 0.93
N ASP A 381 0.31 -13.70 0.34
CA ASP A 381 0.34 -12.27 0.64
C ASP A 381 -0.05 -12.06 2.11
N ARG A 382 0.85 -11.44 2.88
CA ARG A 382 0.65 -11.22 4.32
C ARG A 382 -0.33 -10.07 4.63
N VAL A 383 -0.83 -9.35 3.63
CA VAL A 383 -1.73 -8.21 3.83
C VAL A 383 -3.19 -8.65 3.77
N GLY A 384 -3.56 -9.51 2.81
CA GLY A 384 -4.90 -10.10 2.67
C GLY A 384 -5.52 -10.02 1.28
#